data_AF-A0A7J8HSC0-F1
#
_entry.id   AF-A0A7J8HSC0-F1
#
_cell.length_a   1.000
_cell.length_b   1.000
_cell.length_c   1.000
_cell.angle_alpha   90.00
_cell.angle_beta   90.00
_cell.angle_gamma   90.00
#
_symmetry.space_group_name_H-M   'P 1'
#
loop_
_entity.id
_entity.type
_entity.pdbx_description
1 polymer ?
#
loop_
_entity_poly.entity_id
_entity_poly.type
_entity_poly.pdbx_seq_one_letter_code
_entity_poly.pdbx_strand_id
1 'polypeptide(L)'
;MGRWARAPDSGEQVLVDVETKSNKEIMEHIKKILGKNEETLKKEEQEKMQLSHPANFGPRKYCLRECICEVEGQVPCPALVPLPKEMTGRYKATLKAGAQD
;
A
#
# COMPACT_ATOMS: atom_id res chain seq x y z
N MET A 1 -8.76 34.15 -31.41
CA MET A 1 -8.84 32.68 -31.29
C MET A 1 -8.60 32.30 -29.83
N GLY A 2 -9.65 32.15 -29.04
CA GLY A 2 -9.54 31.63 -27.67
C GLY A 2 -9.43 30.10 -27.71
N ARG A 3 -8.40 29.54 -27.07
CA ARG A 3 -8.25 28.08 -26.91
C ARG A 3 -9.13 27.63 -25.75
N TRP A 4 -10.05 26.72 -26.04
CA TRP A 4 -10.96 26.12 -25.07
C TRP A 4 -10.21 25.04 -24.26
N ALA A 5 -9.94 25.29 -22.98
CA ALA A 5 -9.61 24.23 -22.04
C ALA A 5 -10.93 23.62 -21.56
N ARG A 6 -11.19 22.37 -21.96
CA ARG A 6 -12.36 21.61 -21.50
C ARG A 6 -12.08 21.05 -20.09
N ALA A 7 -13.00 21.25 -19.16
CA ALA A 7 -13.17 20.51 -17.90
C ALA A 7 -14.68 20.53 -17.55
N PRO A 8 -15.20 19.90 -16.48
CA PRO A 8 -15.11 18.51 -15.99
C PRO A 8 -16.18 17.61 -16.67
N ASP A 9 -16.34 16.34 -16.25
CA ASP A 9 -17.28 15.34 -16.82
C ASP A 9 -18.76 15.79 -16.91
N SER A 10 -19.13 16.91 -16.27
CA SER A 10 -20.45 17.55 -16.32
C SER A 10 -20.67 18.52 -17.49
N GLY A 11 -19.62 18.88 -18.24
CA GLY A 11 -19.70 19.85 -19.34
C GLY A 11 -19.69 21.34 -18.93
N GLU A 12 -19.43 21.63 -17.66
CA GLU A 12 -19.35 22.99 -17.12
C GLU A 12 -18.10 23.74 -17.59
N GLN A 13 -18.25 24.96 -18.13
CA GLN A 13 -17.12 25.74 -18.65
C GLN A 13 -16.71 26.84 -17.68
N VAL A 14 -15.42 26.86 -17.30
CA VAL A 14 -14.84 27.88 -16.43
C VAL A 14 -13.95 28.81 -17.24
N LEU A 15 -14.31 30.09 -17.32
CA LEU A 15 -13.53 31.13 -17.98
C LEU A 15 -12.64 31.85 -16.95
N VAL A 16 -11.32 31.85 -17.19
CA VAL A 16 -10.34 32.51 -16.33
C VAL A 16 -9.60 33.57 -17.12
N ASP A 17 -9.75 34.84 -16.72
CA ASP A 17 -8.96 35.93 -17.27
C ASP A 17 -7.51 35.89 -16.76
N VAL A 18 -6.57 36.03 -17.68
CA VAL A 18 -5.12 35.95 -17.45
C VAL A 18 -4.39 37.24 -17.87
N GLU A 19 -5.11 38.26 -18.34
CA GLU A 19 -4.50 39.52 -18.75
C GLU A 19 -3.81 40.20 -17.54
N THR A 20 -2.60 40.72 -17.76
CA THR A 20 -1.70 41.32 -16.72
C THR A 20 -1.25 40.40 -15.57
N LYS A 21 -1.63 39.11 -15.56
CA LYS A 21 -1.22 38.18 -14.50
C LYS A 21 0.13 37.53 -14.79
N SER A 22 0.95 37.38 -13.75
CA SER A 22 2.18 36.60 -13.83
C SER A 22 1.89 35.09 -13.85
N ASN A 23 2.85 34.28 -14.33
CA ASN A 23 2.69 32.81 -14.36
C ASN A 23 2.32 32.23 -12.97
N LYS A 24 2.90 32.76 -11.89
CA LYS A 24 2.63 32.31 -10.52
C LYS A 24 1.19 32.61 -10.10
N GLU A 25 0.71 33.82 -10.39
CA GLU A 25 -0.66 34.25 -10.09
C GLU A 25 -1.70 33.42 -10.84
N ILE A 26 -1.42 33.09 -12.12
CA ILE A 26 -2.29 32.21 -12.91
C ILE A 26 -2.37 30.82 -12.27
N MET A 27 -1.23 30.25 -11.86
CA MET A 27 -1.18 28.93 -11.23
C MET A 27 -1.89 28.88 -9.88
N GLU A 28 -1.70 29.88 -9.03
CA GLU A 28 -2.39 29.98 -7.73
C GLU A 28 -3.90 30.14 -7.91
N HIS A 29 -4.32 30.95 -8.88
CA HIS A 29 -5.72 31.17 -9.18
C HIS A 29 -6.40 29.89 -9.69
N ILE A 30 -5.77 29.15 -10.61
CA ILE A 30 -6.28 27.86 -11.08
C ILE A 30 -6.32 26.84 -9.93
N LYS A 31 -5.27 26.76 -9.10
CA LYS A 31 -5.23 25.88 -7.92
C LYS A 31 -6.35 26.21 -6.92
N LYS A 32 -6.73 27.49 -6.79
CA LYS A 32 -7.81 27.92 -5.91
C LYS A 32 -9.21 27.55 -6.43
N ILE A 33 -9.44 27.63 -7.74
CA ILE A 33 -10.78 27.38 -8.32
C ILE A 33 -11.02 25.88 -8.55
N LEU A 34 -10.03 25.18 -9.10
CA LEU A 34 -10.17 23.79 -9.56
C LEU A 34 -9.26 22.80 -8.83
N GLY A 35 -8.30 23.29 -8.03
CA GLY A 35 -7.41 22.43 -7.27
C GLY A 35 -8.12 21.78 -6.09
N LYS A 36 -7.73 20.53 -5.79
CA LYS A 36 -8.16 19.87 -4.56
C LYS A 36 -7.61 20.63 -3.34
N ASN A 37 -8.41 20.69 -2.28
CA ASN A 37 -7.96 21.21 -1.00
C ASN A 37 -6.84 20.33 -0.43
N GLU A 38 -5.95 20.93 0.35
CA GLU A 38 -4.86 20.19 1.02
C GLU A 38 -5.40 19.10 1.96
N GLU A 39 -6.54 19.34 2.59
CA GLU A 39 -7.21 18.35 3.43
C GLU A 39 -7.65 17.11 2.62
N THR A 40 -8.24 17.33 1.44
CA THR A 40 -8.62 16.24 0.53
C THR A 40 -7.41 15.45 0.07
N LEU A 41 -6.31 16.13 -0.28
CA LEU A 41 -5.06 15.48 -0.68
C LEU A 41 -4.46 14.63 0.46
N LYS A 42 -4.42 15.18 1.68
CA LYS A 42 -3.94 14.46 2.87
C LYS A 42 -4.81 13.23 3.18
N LYS A 43 -6.13 13.36 3.04
CA LYS A 43 -7.05 12.25 3.25
C LYS A 43 -6.84 11.13 2.23
N GLU A 44 -6.72 11.47 0.94
CA GLU A 44 -6.43 10.50 -0.13
C GLU A 44 -5.08 9.80 0.07
N GLU A 45 -4.07 10.52 0.54
CA GLU A 45 -2.76 9.97 0.88
C GLU A 45 -2.85 9.01 2.08
N GLN A 46 -3.56 9.41 3.13
CA GLN A 46 -3.77 8.58 4.31
C GLN A 46 -4.54 7.29 4.00
N GLU A 47 -5.58 7.37 3.15
CA GLU A 47 -6.33 6.20 2.69
C GLU A 47 -5.43 5.22 1.92
N LYS A 48 -4.53 5.72 1.06
CA LYS A 48 -3.55 4.88 0.37
C LYS A 48 -2.58 4.20 1.32
N MET A 49 -2.16 4.89 2.38
CA MET A 49 -1.27 4.32 3.40
C MET A 49 -1.95 3.19 4.19
N GLN A 50 -3.26 3.27 4.42
CA GLN A 50 -4.02 2.22 5.12
C GLN A 50 -4.07 0.90 4.35
N LEU A 51 -3.95 0.93 3.01
CA LEU A 51 -3.92 -0.29 2.20
C LEU A 51 -2.69 -1.17 2.51
N SER A 52 -1.58 -0.57 2.94
CA SER A 52 -0.39 -1.29 3.40
C SER A 52 -0.46 -1.49 4.92
N HIS A 53 -1.17 -2.53 5.36
CA HIS A 53 -1.31 -2.80 6.79
C HIS A 53 -0.05 -3.48 7.38
N PRO A 54 0.59 -2.93 8.44
CA PRO A 54 1.84 -3.45 9.00
C PRO A 54 1.76 -4.88 9.58
N ALA A 55 0.56 -5.33 9.96
CA ALA A 55 0.35 -6.68 10.46
C ALA A 55 0.25 -7.72 9.33
N ASN A 56 0.19 -7.29 8.06
CA ASN A 56 0.18 -8.22 6.95
C ASN A 56 1.53 -8.90 6.79
N PHE A 57 1.49 -10.20 6.47
CA PHE A 57 2.63 -11.00 6.07
C PHE A 57 2.52 -11.33 4.60
N GLY A 58 3.62 -11.23 3.87
CA GLY A 58 3.64 -11.44 2.42
C GLY A 58 4.94 -10.95 1.79
N PRO A 59 5.06 -10.97 0.45
CA PRO A 59 6.29 -10.64 -0.24
C PRO A 59 6.87 -9.28 0.18
N ARG A 60 8.21 -9.17 0.30
CA ARG A 60 8.91 -7.93 0.71
C ARG A 60 8.52 -6.67 -0.06
N LYS A 61 8.01 -6.82 -1.28
CA LYS A 61 7.53 -5.70 -2.10
C LYS A 61 6.34 -4.95 -1.46
N TYR A 62 5.50 -5.65 -0.70
CA TYR A 62 4.22 -5.11 -0.21
C TYR A 62 4.06 -5.22 1.31
N CYS A 63 4.77 -6.13 1.95
CA CYS A 63 4.65 -6.40 3.38
C CYS A 63 6.02 -6.28 4.07
N LEU A 64 5.99 -5.91 5.35
CA LEU A 64 7.20 -5.74 6.15
C LEU A 64 7.90 -7.07 6.44
N ARG A 65 7.14 -8.15 6.59
CA ARG A 65 7.60 -9.50 6.94
C ARG A 65 7.00 -10.50 5.98
N GLU A 66 7.79 -11.49 5.57
CA GLU A 66 7.32 -12.54 4.66
C GLU A 66 6.74 -13.71 5.43
N CYS A 67 7.40 -14.09 6.51
CA CYS A 67 6.99 -15.20 7.36
C CYS A 67 7.00 -14.78 8.82
N ILE A 68 6.13 -15.39 9.62
CA ILE A 68 6.04 -15.13 11.05
C ILE A 68 7.28 -15.60 11.82
N CYS A 69 8.13 -16.43 11.22
CA CYS A 69 9.41 -16.83 11.82
C CYS A 69 10.40 -15.67 12.02
N GLU A 70 10.14 -14.50 11.42
CA GLU A 70 10.89 -13.26 11.65
C GLU A 70 10.52 -12.57 12.97
N VAL A 71 9.44 -13.00 13.62
CA VAL A 71 8.96 -12.42 14.88
C VAL A 71 9.60 -13.16 16.05
N GLU A 72 10.25 -12.42 16.95
CA GLU A 72 10.87 -12.99 18.14
C GLU A 72 9.85 -13.73 19.03
N GLY A 73 10.29 -14.83 19.63
CA GLY A 73 9.44 -15.71 20.42
C GLY A 73 8.59 -16.70 19.60
N GLN A 74 8.55 -16.58 18.27
CA GLN A 74 7.91 -17.55 17.39
C GLN A 74 8.85 -18.70 17.02
N VAL A 75 8.28 -19.77 16.46
CA VAL A 75 9.04 -20.92 15.98
C VAL A 75 9.93 -20.48 14.80
N PRO A 76 11.25 -20.73 14.84
CA PRO A 76 12.14 -20.34 13.76
C PRO A 76 11.93 -21.18 12.51
N CYS A 77 12.35 -20.66 11.36
CA CYS A 77 12.27 -21.39 10.10
C CYS A 77 13.18 -22.64 10.15
N PRO A 78 12.69 -23.83 9.77
CA PRO A 78 13.48 -25.07 9.77
C PRO A 78 14.75 -25.01 8.92
N ALA A 79 14.78 -24.13 7.91
CA ALA A 79 15.95 -23.91 7.06
C ALA A 79 17.11 -23.21 7.81
N LEU A 80 16.81 -22.43 8.84
CA LEU A 80 17.80 -21.73 9.66
C LEU A 80 18.13 -22.52 10.92
N VAL A 81 17.10 -23.03 11.60
CA VAL A 81 17.22 -23.81 12.84
C VAL A 81 16.41 -25.09 12.68
N PRO A 82 17.08 -26.26 12.59
CA PRO A 82 16.39 -27.54 12.51
C PRO A 82 15.43 -27.73 13.68
N LEU A 83 14.19 -28.08 13.38
CA LEU A 83 13.19 -28.37 14.40
C LEU A 83 13.46 -29.73 15.07
N PRO A 84 13.00 -29.94 16.32
CA PRO A 84 13.10 -31.22 17.02
C PRO A 84 12.50 -32.38 16.21
N LYS A 85 13.10 -33.57 16.35
CA LYS A 85 12.71 -34.76 15.58
C LYS A 85 11.25 -35.12 15.79
N GLU A 86 10.75 -34.94 17.00
CA GLU A 86 9.38 -35.18 17.43
C GLU A 86 8.37 -34.35 16.64
N MET A 87 8.78 -33.20 16.09
CA MET A 87 7.95 -32.35 15.24
C MET A 87 8.04 -32.71 13.75
N THR A 88 9.03 -33.48 13.33
CA THR A 88 9.21 -33.84 11.92
C THR A 88 8.21 -34.90 11.45
N GLY A 89 7.68 -34.74 10.23
CA GLY A 89 6.69 -35.66 9.66
C GLY A 89 7.22 -37.09 9.51
N ARG A 90 8.49 -37.25 9.10
CA ARG A 90 9.13 -38.57 8.93
C ARG A 90 9.16 -39.35 10.24
N TYR A 91 9.61 -38.72 11.32
CA TYR A 91 9.70 -39.37 12.63
C TYR A 91 8.32 -39.78 13.16
N LYS A 92 7.32 -38.88 13.05
CA LYS A 92 5.93 -39.20 13.41
C LYS A 92 5.37 -40.38 12.61
N ALA A 93 5.69 -40.47 11.32
CA ALA A 93 5.23 -41.58 10.47
C ALA A 93 5.83 -42.92 10.90
N THR A 94 7.14 -42.95 11.20
CA THR A 94 7.82 -44.16 11.69
C THR A 94 7.26 -44.63 13.02
N LEU A 95 7.01 -43.71 13.96
CA LEU A 95 6.39 -44.05 15.26
C LEU A 95 4.98 -44.62 15.09
N LYS A 96 4.17 -44.06 14.18
CA LYS A 96 2.82 -44.56 13.90
C LYS A 96 2.84 -45.94 13.25
N ALA A 97 3.76 -46.18 12.31
CA ALA A 97 3.90 -47.49 11.67
C ALA A 97 4.27 -48.58 12.68
N GLY A 98 5.25 -48.32 13.55
CA GLY A 98 5.66 -49.26 14.60
C GLY A 98 4.66 -49.42 15.77
N ALA A 99 3.57 -48.64 15.80
CA ALA A 99 2.49 -48.78 16.78
C ALA A 99 1.27 -49.54 16.22
N GLN A 100 1.29 -49.90 14.93
CA GLN A 100 0.25 -50.66 14.25
C GLN A 100 0.60 -52.15 14.07
N ASP A 101 1.81 -52.55 14.48
CA ASP A 101 2.25 -53.94 14.67
C ASP A 101 2.02 -54.38 16.13
#